data_AF-A0A962JS23-F1
#
_entry.id   AF-A0A962JS23-F1
#
_cell.length_a   1.000
_cell.length_b   1.000
_cell.length_c   1.000
_cell.angle_alpha   90.00
_cell.angle_beta   90.00
_cell.angle_gamma   90.00
#
_symmetry.space_group_name_H-M   'P 1'
#
loop_
_entity.id
_entity.type
_entity.pdbx_description
1 polymer ?
#
loop_
_entity_poly.entity_id
_entity_poly.type
_entity_poly.pdbx_seq_one_letter_code
_entity_poly.pdbx_strand_id
1 'polypeptide(L)'
;VARLTLYPHINNIQASWVKMGQEGVKACLRAGVNDLGGTLMDESISRAAGAAHGQEMNPAQMTALIESVGRRAQQRDTRYHLLGGPGVGTLARPAGVENIAARLSV
;
A
#
# COMPACT_ATOMS: atom_id res chain seq x y z
N VAL A 1 1.12 11.78 -15.10
CA VAL A 1 1.50 11.17 -16.40
C VAL A 1 1.45 9.65 -16.35
N ALA A 2 2.17 8.98 -15.44
CA ALA A 2 2.26 7.50 -15.39
C ALA A 2 0.93 6.74 -15.55
N ARG A 3 -0.12 7.08 -14.79
CA ARG A 3 -1.45 6.44 -14.93
C ARG A 3 -2.02 6.54 -16.35
N LEU A 4 -1.90 7.71 -16.97
CA LEU A 4 -2.42 7.95 -18.32
C LEU A 4 -1.62 7.19 -19.39
N THR A 5 -0.30 7.15 -19.24
CA THR A 5 0.59 6.55 -20.25
C THR A 5 0.66 5.02 -20.14
N LEU A 6 0.58 4.48 -18.92
CA LEU A 6 0.82 3.06 -18.68
C LEU A 6 -0.46 2.22 -18.67
N TYR A 7 -1.62 2.85 -18.57
CA TYR A 7 -2.90 2.13 -18.68
C TYR A 7 -3.19 1.78 -20.14
N PRO A 8 -3.64 0.55 -20.46
CA PRO A 8 -3.99 -0.55 -19.55
C PRO A 8 -2.87 -1.57 -19.28
N HIS A 9 -1.65 -1.34 -19.77
CA HIS A 9 -0.57 -2.33 -19.74
C HIS A 9 0.03 -2.57 -18.35
N ILE A 10 0.11 -1.53 -17.51
CA ILE A 10 0.55 -1.62 -16.11
C ILE A 10 -0.59 -1.16 -15.23
N ASN A 11 -1.30 -2.14 -14.66
CA ASN A 11 -2.50 -1.88 -13.86
C ASN A 11 -2.18 -1.24 -12.51
N ASN A 12 -1.06 -1.62 -11.88
CA ASN A 12 -0.70 -1.21 -10.53
C ASN A 12 0.49 -0.26 -10.52
N ILE A 13 0.30 0.91 -9.89
CA ILE A 13 1.35 1.89 -9.65
C ILE A 13 1.46 2.03 -8.13
N GLN A 14 2.62 1.73 -7.59
CA GLN A 14 2.90 1.74 -6.15
C GLN A 14 3.51 3.08 -5.70
N ALA A 15 3.00 3.63 -4.60
CA ALA A 15 3.67 4.68 -3.85
C ALA A 15 4.28 4.10 -2.57
N SER A 16 5.50 4.55 -2.25
CA SER A 16 6.23 4.16 -1.04
C SER A 16 6.06 5.23 0.02
N TRP A 17 5.38 4.93 1.13
CA TRP A 17 5.17 5.93 2.19
C TRP A 17 6.48 6.32 2.88
N VAL A 18 7.42 5.39 3.04
CA VAL A 18 8.74 5.66 3.63
C VAL A 18 9.55 6.69 2.83
N LYS A 19 9.26 6.84 1.54
CA LYS A 19 9.92 7.82 0.65
C LYS A 19 9.12 9.11 0.51
N MET A 20 7.81 9.00 0.41
CA MET A 20 6.94 10.13 0.06
C MET A 20 6.36 10.84 1.28
N GLY A 21 6.39 10.23 2.46
CA GLY A 21 5.63 10.67 3.63
C GLY A 21 4.11 10.58 3.40
N GLN A 22 3.33 10.93 4.42
CA GLN A 22 1.87 10.82 4.36
C GLN A 22 1.25 11.73 3.29
N GLU A 23 1.65 13.00 3.25
CA GLU A 23 1.08 13.96 2.30
C GLU A 23 1.47 13.65 0.85
N GLY A 24 2.72 13.19 0.62
CA GLY A 24 3.15 12.74 -0.70
C GLY A 24 2.35 11.53 -1.19
N VAL A 25 2.09 10.55 -0.31
CA VAL A 25 1.22 9.42 -0.64
C VAL A 25 -0.21 9.88 -0.96
N LYS A 26 -0.80 10.77 -0.17
CA LYS A 26 -2.15 11.32 -0.45
C LYS A 26 -2.20 11.99 -1.82
N ALA A 27 -1.19 12.78 -2.17
CA ALA A 27 -1.07 13.38 -3.50
C ALA A 27 -0.96 12.32 -4.61
N CYS A 28 -0.12 11.31 -4.42
CA CYS A 28 0.02 10.19 -5.35
C CYS A 28 -1.30 9.43 -5.56
N LEU A 29 -2.02 9.12 -4.48
CA LEU A 29 -3.32 8.43 -4.53
C LEU A 29 -4.34 9.23 -5.34
N ARG A 30 -4.41 10.55 -5.14
CA ARG A 30 -5.23 11.46 -5.94
C ARG A 30 -4.82 11.51 -7.41
N ALA A 31 -3.53 11.31 -7.70
CA ALA A 31 -2.97 11.30 -9.06
C ALA A 31 -3.08 9.94 -9.80
N GLY A 32 -3.76 8.95 -9.22
CA GLY A 32 -4.02 7.66 -9.88
C GLY A 32 -3.15 6.48 -9.44
N VAL A 33 -2.36 6.66 -8.37
CA VAL A 33 -1.76 5.52 -7.64
C VAL A 33 -2.89 4.70 -7.00
N ASN A 34 -2.71 3.38 -7.04
CA ASN A 34 -3.68 2.41 -6.52
C ASN A 34 -3.04 1.37 -5.60
N ASP A 35 -1.75 1.50 -5.30
CA ASP A 35 -1.03 0.58 -4.43
C ASP A 35 -0.15 1.37 -3.45
N LEU A 36 -0.31 1.10 -2.16
CA LEU A 36 0.46 1.71 -1.08
C LEU A 36 1.31 0.62 -0.42
N GLY A 37 2.63 0.83 -0.43
CA GLY A 37 3.57 -0.14 0.13
C GLY A 37 4.55 0.47 1.12
N GLY A 38 5.22 -0.42 1.86
CA GLY A 38 6.32 -0.08 2.76
C GLY A 38 6.02 -0.30 4.24
N THR A 39 5.05 -1.14 4.63
CA THR A 39 4.87 -1.54 6.03
C THR A 39 6.19 -2.10 6.58
N LEU A 40 6.86 -1.34 7.44
CA LEU A 40 8.00 -1.83 8.22
C LEU A 40 7.39 -2.47 9.46
N MET A 41 7.08 -3.75 9.40
CA MET A 41 6.54 -4.50 10.55
C MET A 41 7.62 -4.91 11.56
N ASP A 42 8.91 -4.75 11.23
CA ASP A 42 9.97 -5.35 12.02
C ASP A 42 10.88 -4.28 12.63
N GLU A 43 10.67 -4.04 13.93
CA GLU A 43 11.53 -3.26 14.81
C GLU A 43 13.00 -3.69 14.70
N SER A 44 13.28 -4.96 14.36
CA SER A 44 14.65 -5.49 14.25
C SER A 44 15.45 -4.88 13.09
N ILE A 45 14.82 -4.59 11.95
CA ILE A 45 15.53 -4.04 10.77
C ILE A 45 15.75 -2.53 10.92
N SER A 46 14.74 -1.79 11.38
CA SER A 46 14.87 -0.35 11.67
C SER A 46 15.91 -0.09 12.78
N ARG A 47 15.94 -0.95 13.81
CA ARG A 47 16.95 -0.88 14.89
C ARG A 47 18.36 -1.27 14.40
N ALA A 48 18.49 -2.31 13.57
CA ALA A 48 19.77 -2.72 12.99
C ALA A 48 20.33 -1.68 12.01
N ALA A 49 19.48 -0.91 11.34
CA ALA A 49 19.86 0.17 10.42
C ALA A 49 20.20 1.51 11.11
N GLY A 50 20.22 1.56 12.45
CA GLY A 50 20.62 2.75 13.21
C GLY A 50 19.59 3.88 13.21
N ALA A 51 18.35 3.63 12.79
CA ALA A 51 17.29 4.63 12.83
C ALA A 51 16.80 4.79 14.28
N ALA A 52 17.24 5.85 14.97
CA ALA A 52 16.85 6.12 16.34
C ALA A 52 15.33 6.28 16.50
N HIS A 53 14.63 6.78 15.47
CA HIS A 53 13.18 6.97 15.41
C HIS A 53 12.65 6.51 14.04
N GLY A 54 12.62 5.21 13.79
CA GLY A 54 11.92 4.67 12.62
C GLY A 54 10.45 5.04 12.72
N GLN A 55 9.99 5.98 11.89
CA GLN A 55 8.56 6.19 11.72
C GLN A 55 7.96 4.84 11.34
N GLU A 56 6.95 4.38 12.06
CA GLU A 56 6.22 3.16 11.71
C GLU A 56 4.88 3.58 11.11
N MET A 57 4.47 2.88 10.06
CA MET A 57 3.10 2.97 9.56
C MET A 57 2.50 1.57 9.59
N ASN A 58 1.68 1.33 10.60
CA ASN A 58 0.98 0.07 10.75
C ASN A 58 -0.18 -0.03 9.73
N PRO A 59 -0.73 -1.24 9.50
CA PRO A 59 -1.83 -1.44 8.54
C PRO A 59 -3.07 -0.57 8.79
N ALA A 60 -3.42 -0.30 10.05
CA ALA A 60 -4.57 0.53 10.39
C ALA A 60 -4.35 2.00 9.98
N GLN A 61 -3.14 2.52 10.18
CA GLN A 61 -2.76 3.86 9.73
C GLN A 61 -2.76 3.97 8.21
N MET A 62 -2.31 2.94 7.50
CA MET A 62 -2.40 2.89 6.03
C MET A 62 -3.84 2.92 5.54
N THR A 63 -4.71 2.12 6.15
CA THR A 63 -6.14 2.11 5.85
C THR A 63 -6.75 3.49 6.06
N ALA A 64 -6.53 4.10 7.23
CA ALA A 64 -7.02 5.44 7.54
C ALA A 64 -6.49 6.50 6.55
N LEU A 65 -5.23 6.41 6.14
CA LEU A 65 -4.64 7.33 5.17
C LEU A 65 -5.32 7.20 3.80
N ILE A 66 -5.53 5.97 3.31
CA ILE A 66 -6.21 5.71 2.05
C ILE A 66 -7.67 6.20 2.10
N GLU A 67 -8.37 5.92 3.20
CA GLU A 67 -9.76 6.32 3.39
C GLU A 67 -9.91 7.84 3.54
N SER A 68 -8.93 8.52 4.13
CA SER A 68 -8.92 9.99 4.27
C SER A 68 -8.95 10.73 2.93
N VAL A 69 -8.58 10.07 1.83
CA VAL A 69 -8.66 10.61 0.46
C VAL A 69 -9.86 10.06 -0.33
N GLY A 70 -10.85 9.48 0.35
CA GLY A 70 -12.09 8.99 -0.25
C GLY A 70 -11.93 7.69 -1.04
N ARG A 71 -10.91 6.88 -0.73
CA ARG A 71 -10.61 5.63 -1.43
C ARG A 71 -10.84 4.43 -0.52
N ARG A 72 -11.13 3.27 -1.10
CA ARG A 72 -11.33 2.03 -0.34
C ARG A 72 -10.01 1.28 -0.20
N ALA A 73 -9.53 1.10 1.02
CA ALA A 73 -8.38 0.26 1.33
C ALA A 73 -8.75 -1.23 1.18
N GLN A 74 -7.87 -2.02 0.56
CA GLN A 74 -7.98 -3.47 0.41
C GLN A 74 -6.59 -4.09 0.49
N GLN A 75 -6.42 -5.16 1.24
CA GLN A 75 -5.15 -5.89 1.29
C GLN A 75 -4.98 -6.73 0.02
N ARG A 76 -3.72 -6.94 -0.42
CA ARG A 76 -3.42 -7.78 -1.58
C ARG A 76 -2.30 -8.79 -1.30
N ASP A 77 -2.27 -9.85 -2.11
CA ASP A 77 -1.10 -10.72 -2.21
C ASP A 77 -0.02 -10.14 -3.17
N THR A 78 1.09 -10.87 -3.34
CA THR A 78 2.18 -10.50 -4.25
C THR A 78 1.81 -10.59 -5.73
N ARG A 79 0.73 -11.32 -6.06
CA ARG A 79 0.14 -11.41 -7.40
C ARG A 79 -0.95 -10.35 -7.63
N TYR A 80 -1.13 -9.43 -6.67
CA TYR A 80 -2.15 -8.37 -6.68
C TYR A 80 -3.61 -8.87 -6.58
N HIS A 81 -3.84 -10.08 -6.09
CA HIS A 81 -5.19 -10.52 -5.74
C HIS A 81 -5.64 -9.85 -4.44
N LEU A 82 -6.86 -9.34 -4.42
CA LEU A 82 -7.44 -8.74 -3.22
C LEU A 82 -7.81 -9.82 -2.21
N LEU A 83 -7.38 -9.65 -0.97
CA LEU A 83 -7.73 -10.52 0.15
C LEU A 83 -9.05 -10.06 0.79
N GLY A 84 -9.96 -10.99 1.07
CA GLY A 84 -11.26 -10.69 1.70
C GLY A 84 -12.39 -10.26 0.74
N GLY A 85 -12.20 -10.37 -0.58
CA GLY A 85 -13.29 -10.26 -1.56
C GLY A 85 -14.17 -11.53 -1.59
N PRO A 86 -15.43 -11.45 -2.03
CA PRO A 86 -16.29 -12.64 -2.14
C PRO A 86 -15.68 -13.61 -3.16
N GLY A 87 -15.14 -14.73 -2.69
CA GLY A 87 -14.59 -15.81 -3.52
C GLY A 87 -13.17 -16.27 -3.17
N VAL A 88 -12.41 -15.56 -2.32
CA VAL A 88 -11.08 -16.01 -1.89
C VAL A 88 -11.22 -16.64 -0.51
N GLY A 89 -11.39 -17.97 -0.47
CA GLY A 89 -11.31 -18.75 0.76
C GLY A 89 -10.01 -18.44 1.50
N THR A 90 -10.04 -18.55 2.83
CA THR A 90 -8.93 -18.28 3.76
C THR A 90 -7.64 -19.00 3.33
N LEU A 91 -6.88 -18.43 2.42
CA LEU A 91 -5.57 -18.93 2.06
C LEU A 91 -4.64 -18.61 3.23
N ALA A 92 -3.97 -19.65 3.73
CA ALA A 92 -3.01 -19.55 4.83
C ALA A 92 -2.03 -18.40 4.57
N ARG A 93 -1.84 -17.57 5.62
CA ARG A 93 -1.06 -16.33 5.59
C ARG A 93 0.39 -16.60 5.12
N PRO A 94 0.81 -16.15 3.93
CA PRO A 94 2.22 -16.19 3.59
C PRO A 94 2.95 -15.08 4.36
N ALA A 95 4.03 -15.44 5.05
CA ALA A 95 4.92 -14.47 5.68
C ALA A 95 5.71 -13.73 4.59
N GLY A 96 5.55 -12.41 4.50
CA GLY A 96 6.35 -11.56 3.62
C GLY A 96 5.56 -10.41 2.97
N VAL A 97 5.86 -9.19 3.41
CA VAL A 97 5.50 -7.87 2.83
C VAL A 97 4.01 -7.68 2.53
N GLU A 98 3.28 -7.21 3.53
CA GLU A 98 1.86 -6.86 3.42
C GLU A 98 1.70 -5.46 2.79
N ASN A 99 1.26 -5.37 1.54
CA ASN A 99 0.92 -4.10 0.89
C ASN A 99 -0.60 -3.91 0.83
N ILE A 100 -1.05 -2.68 1.02
CA ILE A 100 -2.48 -2.31 0.97
C ILE A 100 -2.74 -1.57 -0.32
N ALA A 101 -3.62 -2.11 -1.15
CA ALA A 101 -4.12 -1.47 -2.35
C ALA A 101 -5.23 -0.46 -2.02
N ALA A 102 -5.27 0.63 -2.77
CA ALA A 102 -6.37 1.59 -2.78
C ALA A 102 -7.21 1.37 -4.04
N ARG A 103 -8.42 0.85 -3.89
CA ARG A 103 -9.30 0.58 -5.06
C ARG A 103 -9.66 1.90 -5.75
N LEU A 104 -9.52 1.93 -7.08
CA LEU A 104 -10.01 2.98 -7.97
C LEU A 104 -10.95 2.27 -8.95
N SER A 105 -12.24 2.61 -8.96
CA SER A 105 -13.09 2.33 -10.10
C SER A 105 -12.81 3.45 -11.11
N VAL A 106 -12.17 3.11 -12.24
CA VAL A 106 -12.31 3.93 -13.45
C VAL A 106 -13.64 3.60 -14.10
#